data_AF-A0A965G9F2-F1
#
_entry.id   AF-A0A965G9F2-F1
#
_cell.length_a   1.000
_cell.length_b   1.000
_cell.length_c   1.000
_cell.angle_alpha   90.00
_cell.angle_beta   90.00
_cell.angle_gamma   90.00
#
_symmetry.space_group_name_H-M   'P 1'
#
loop_
_entity.id
_entity.type
_entity.pdbx_description
1 polymer ?
#
loop_
_entity_poly.entity_id
_entity_poly.type
_entity_poly.pdbx_seq_one_letter_code
_entity_poly.pdbx_strand_id
1 'polypeptide(L)' 'ANCLEYAIKENQDNGVWGGLSEDERKSLKRKYARARRSA' A
#
# COMPACT_ATOMS: atom_id res chain seq x y z
N ALA A 1 15.76 10.69 2.24
CA ALA A 1 15.02 9.66 2.99
C ALA A 1 13.72 9.41 2.25
N ASN A 2 13.53 8.19 1.74
CA ASN A 2 12.42 7.87 0.85
C ASN A 2 11.14 7.78 1.70
N CYS A 3 10.09 8.55 1.40
CA CYS A 3 8.87 8.57 2.23
C CYS A 3 8.33 7.15 2.45
N LEU A 4 8.40 6.29 1.43
CA LEU A 4 8.00 4.88 1.51
C LEU A 4 8.78 4.08 2.56
N GLU A 5 10.08 4.32 2.72
CA GLU A 5 10.94 3.62 3.68
C GLU A 5 10.60 3.99 5.13
N TYR A 6 10.31 5.27 5.37
CA TYR A 6 9.84 5.76 6.67
C TYR A 6 8.47 5.18 7.01
N ALA A 7 7.54 5.11 6.05
CA ALA A 7 6.21 4.51 6.24
C ALA A 7 6.27 3.08 6.74
N ILE A 8 7.15 2.28 6.12
CA ILE A 8 7.33 0.86 6.44
C ILE A 8 7.96 0.70 7.82
N LYS A 9 8.97 1.52 8.15
CA LYS A 9 9.66 1.46 9.44
C LYS A 9 8.74 1.87 10.60
N GLU A 10 7.94 2.91 10.40
CA GLU A 10 7.08 3.50 11.45
C GLU A 10 5.66 2.91 11.49
N ASN A 11 5.41 1.84 10.72
CA ASN A 11 4.09 1.19 10.60
C ASN A 11 2.95 2.20 10.34
N GLN A 12 3.22 3.20 9.50
CA GLN A 12 2.28 4.27 9.19
C GLN A 12 1.36 3.84 8.04
N ASP A 13 0.15 3.41 8.39
CA ASP A 13 -0.86 3.00 7.41
C ASP A 13 -1.49 4.20 6.66
N ASN A 14 -1.52 5.36 7.30
CA ASN A 14 -2.20 6.56 6.81
C ASN A 14 -1.20 7.52 6.12
N GLY A 15 -1.56 8.08 4.95
CA GLY A 15 -0.74 9.04 4.20
C GLY A 15 -0.48 8.70 2.73
N VAL A 16 0.03 9.65 1.93
CA VAL A 16 0.37 9.44 0.51
C VAL A 16 1.81 8.91 0.42
N TRP A 17 1.95 7.59 0.39
CA TRP A 17 3.23 6.90 0.26
C TRP A 17 3.37 6.41 -1.18
N GLY A 18 4.40 6.88 -1.90
CA GLY A 18 4.66 6.47 -3.29
C GLY A 18 3.70 7.05 -4.34
N GLY A 19 3.07 8.20 -4.07
CA GLY A 19 2.18 8.88 -5.03
C GLY A 19 0.77 8.30 -5.14
N LEU A 20 0.43 7.32 -4.29
CA LEU A 20 -0.91 6.72 -4.22
C LEU A 20 -1.60 7.14 -2.93
N SER A 21 -2.88 7.50 -3.03
CA SER A 21 -3.77 7.68 -1.88
C SER A 21 -3.98 6.34 -1.14
N GLU A 22 -4.45 6.41 0.10
CA GLU A 22 -4.77 5.23 0.92
C GLU A 22 -5.79 4.31 0.21
N ASP A 23 -6.82 4.90 -0.39
CA ASP A 23 -7.85 4.16 -1.13
C ASP A 23 -7.30 3.42 -2.35
N GLU A 24 -6.38 4.04 -3.09
CA GLU A 24 -5.69 3.41 -4.21
C GLU A 24 -4.83 2.24 -3.74
N ARG A 25 -4.08 2.38 -2.65
CA ARG A 25 -3.32 1.26 -2.06
C ARG A 25 -4.24 0.14 -1.59
N LYS A 26 -5.36 0.45 -0.94
CA LYS A 26 -6.35 -0.54 -0.48
C LYS A 26 -7.03 -1.26 -1.63
N SER A 27 -7.29 -0.56 -2.74
CA SER A 27 -7.78 -1.15 -3.99
C SER A 27 -6.76 -2.13 -4.60
N LEU A 28 -5.49 -1.73 -4.69
CA LEU A 28 -4.40 -2.57 -5.18
C LEU A 28 -4.21 -3.82 -4.31
N LYS A 29 -4.15 -3.66 -2.99
CA LYS A 29 -4.05 -4.79 -2.04
C LYS A 29 -5.20 -5.80 -2.21
N ARG A 30 -6.44 -5.31 -2.41
CA ARG A 30 -7.60 -6.17 -2.70
C ARG A 30 -7.47 -6.90 -4.05
N LYS A 31 -7.00 -6.23 -5.09
CA LYS A 31 -6.77 -6.85 -6.42
C LYS A 31 -5.74 -7.99 -6.33
N TYR A 32 -4.59 -7.75 -5.70
CA TYR A 32 -3.56 -8.78 -5.52
C TYR A 32 -4.07 -9.97 -4.68
N ALA A 33 -4.82 -9.70 -3.61
CA ALA A 33 -5.41 -10.77 -2.80
C ALA A 33 -6.41 -11.63 -3.59
N ARG A 34 -7.19 -11.04 -4.50
CA ARG A 34 -8.08 -11.81 -5.39
C ARG A 34 -7.30 -12.65 -6.39
N ALA A 35 -6.30 -12.06 -7.04
CA ALA A 35 -5.44 -12.77 -8.01
C ALA A 35 -4.74 -13.98 -7.37
N ARG A 36 -4.35 -13.88 -6.09
CA ARG A 36 -3.72 -14.97 -5.34
C ARG A 36 -4.69 -16.08 -4.90
N ARG A 37 -6.00 -15.83 -4.94
CA ARG A 37 -7.05 -16.85 -4.65
C ARG A 37 -7.53 -17.58 -5.90
N SER A 38 -7.30 -17.00 -7.08
CA SER A 38 -7.66 -17.60 -8.38
C SER A 38 -6.53 -18.41 -9.00
N ALA A 39 -5.36 -18.47 -8.36
CA ALA A 39 -4.23 -19.32 -8.70
C ALA A 39 -4.13 -20.44 -7.66
#